data_AF-A0A6L5EHX6-F1
#
_entry.id   AF-A0A6L5EHX6-F1
#
_cell.length_a   1.000
_cell.length_b   1.000
_cell.length_c   1.000
_cell.angle_alpha   90.00
_cell.angle_beta   90.00
_cell.angle_gamma   90.00
#
_symmetry.space_group_name_H-M   'P 1'
#
loop_
_entity.id
_entity.type
_entity.pdbx_description
1 polymer ?
#
loop_
_entity_poly.entity_id
_entity_poly.type
_entity_poly.pdbx_seq_one_letter_code
_entity_poly.pdbx_strand_id
1 'polypeptide(L)' 'LIDAALEQANGPTWLFCHPDLAPFYQRLGFHMAGQLPESLASRLLRYQRSKRLVALERA' A
#
# COMPACT_ATOMS: atom_id res chain seq x y z
N LEU A 1 10.20 -4.25 12.90
CA LEU A 1 8.87 -4.88 12.74
C LEU A 1 8.38 -4.84 11.30
N ILE A 2 8.30 -3.67 10.65
CA ILE A 2 7.90 -3.59 9.23
C ILE A 2 8.94 -4.27 8.32
N ASP A 3 10.23 -4.10 8.62
CA ASP A 3 11.32 -4.70 7.84
C ASP A 3 11.28 -6.24 7.84
N ALA A 4 11.15 -6.86 9.02
CA ALA A 4 11.01 -8.31 9.16
C ALA A 4 9.73 -8.91 8.51
N ALA A 5 8.68 -8.10 8.36
CA ALA A 5 7.47 -8.50 7.63
C ALA A 5 7.70 -8.47 6.11
N LEU A 6 8.55 -7.56 5.64
CA LEU A 6 8.95 -7.45 4.24
C LEU A 6 9.97 -8.52 3.86
N GLU A 7 10.91 -8.87 4.75
CA GLU A 7 11.88 -9.95 4.50
C GLU A 7 11.21 -11.33 4.33
N GLN A 8 10.04 -11.54 4.93
CA GLN A 8 9.25 -12.76 4.73
C GLN A 8 8.29 -12.69 3.55
N ALA A 9 8.04 -11.49 3.02
CA ALA A 9 7.20 -11.30 1.85
C ALA A 9 8.02 -11.59 0.60
N ASN A 10 7.97 -12.84 0.14
CA ASN A 10 8.61 -13.30 -1.09
C ASN A 10 7.98 -12.73 -2.40
N GLY A 11 7.31 -11.58 -2.31
CA GLY A 11 6.57 -10.96 -3.41
C GLY A 11 6.18 -9.51 -3.11
N PRO A 12 5.59 -8.81 -4.10
CA PRO A 12 5.21 -7.41 -3.98
C PRO A 12 4.25 -7.19 -2.81
N THR A 13 4.61 -6.26 -1.92
CA THR A 13 3.79 -5.91 -0.75
C THR A 13 2.98 -4.67 -1.06
N TRP A 14 1.64 -4.80 -0.97
CA TRP A 14 0.72 -3.68 -1.09
C TRP A 14 0.23 -3.21 0.27
N LEU A 15 0.19 -1.90 0.45
CA LEU A 15 -0.21 -1.26 1.69
C LEU A 15 -1.27 -0.19 1.41
N PHE A 16 -2.36 -0.23 2.16
CA PHE A 16 -3.41 0.80 2.11
C PHE A 16 -3.29 1.71 3.33
N CYS A 17 -3.00 2.99 3.10
CA CYS A 17 -2.86 3.96 4.19
C CYS A 17 -3.53 5.29 3.84
N HIS A 18 -3.66 6.16 4.85
CA HIS A 18 -4.08 7.54 4.60
C HIS A 18 -3.02 8.30 3.79
N PRO A 19 -3.43 9.25 2.92
CA PRO A 19 -2.51 10.04 2.12
C PRO A 19 -1.54 10.87 2.99
N ASP A 20 -1.97 11.27 4.18
CA ASP A 20 -1.14 11.98 5.16
C ASP A 20 0.08 11.15 5.62
N LEU A 21 -0.05 9.82 5.61
CA LEU A 21 1.01 8.89 5.96
C LEU A 21 1.83 8.44 4.75
N ALA A 22 1.42 8.79 3.53
CA ALA A 22 2.16 8.41 2.32
C ALA A 22 3.63 8.88 2.33
N PRO A 23 3.97 10.10 2.78
CA PRO A 23 5.37 10.55 2.85
C PRO A 23 6.21 9.78 3.87
N PHE A 24 5.57 9.21 4.90
CA PHE A 24 6.25 8.36 5.88
C PHE A 24 6.64 7.01 5.26
N TYR A 25 5.71 6.36 4.56
CA TYR A 25 5.97 5.09 3.89
C TYR A 25 6.85 5.24 2.64
N GLN A 26 6.80 6.37 1.95
CA GLN A 26 7.75 6.68 0.86
C GLN A 26 9.20 6.68 1.33
N ARG A 27 9.49 7.20 2.53
CA ARG A 27 10.83 7.11 3.12
C ARG A 27 11.24 5.69 3.48
N LEU A 28 10.28 4.78 3.65
CA LEU A 28 10.50 3.35 3.86
C LEU A 28 10.59 2.56 2.54
N GLY A 29 10.63 3.23 1.38
CA GLY A 29 10.76 2.59 0.07
C GLY A 29 9.45 2.12 -0.55
N PHE A 30 8.30 2.53 -0.01
CA PHE A 30 7.00 2.29 -0.66
C PHE A 30 6.69 3.39 -1.66
N HIS A 31 6.24 3.05 -2.86
CA HIS A 31 5.82 4.02 -3.86
C HIS A 31 4.32 3.92 -4.13
N MET A 32 3.75 4.90 -4.83
CA MET A 32 2.35 4.82 -5.26
C MET A 32 2.15 3.58 -6.12
N ALA A 33 1.18 2.75 -5.75
CA ALA A 33 0.93 1.51 -6.47
C ALA A 33 0.47 1.83 -7.90
N GLY A 34 1.33 1.52 -8.88
CA GLY A 34 1.08 1.83 -10.29
C GLY A 34 0.08 0.87 -10.92
N GLN A 35 0.15 -0.41 -10.54
CA GLN A 35 -0.72 -1.45 -11.07
C GLN A 35 -1.19 -2.40 -9.96
N LEU A 36 -2.42 -2.16 -9.49
CA LEU A 36 -3.04 -3.01 -8.49
C LEU A 36 -3.76 -4.19 -9.14
N PRO A 37 -3.65 -5.41 -8.55
CA PRO A 37 -4.55 -6.51 -8.88
C PRO A 37 -6.01 -6.11 -8.68
N GLU A 38 -6.90 -6.60 -9.54
CA GLU A 38 -8.32 -6.24 -9.55
C GLU A 38 -9.02 -6.48 -8.20
N SER A 39 -8.64 -7.54 -7.48
CA SER A 39 -9.16 -7.84 -6.15
C SER A 39 -8.77 -6.78 -5.11
N LEU A 40 -7.54 -6.25 -5.18
CA LEU A 40 -7.05 -5.19 -4.30
C LEU A 40 -7.63 -3.83 -4.69
N ALA A 41 -7.71 -3.54 -5.99
CA ALA A 41 -8.33 -2.32 -6.50
C ALA A 41 -9.81 -2.20 -6.08
N SER A 42 -10.58 -3.29 -6.19
CA SER A 42 -11.98 -3.35 -5.74
C SER A 42 -12.13 -3.10 -4.24
N ARG A 43 -11.18 -3.63 -3.44
CA ARG A 43 -11.15 -3.44 -1.98
C ARG A 43 -10.81 -1.99 -1.62
N LEU A 44 -9.81 -1.40 -2.29
CA LEU A 44 -9.43 0.00 -2.13
C LEU A 44 -10.61 0.92 -2.47
N LEU A 45 -11.27 0.70 -3.61
CA LEU A 45 -12.41 1.51 -4.04
C LEU A 45 -13.54 1.47 -3.01
N ARG A 46 -13.81 0.28 -2.43
CA ARG A 46 -14.81 0.14 -1.37
C ARG A 46 -14.42 0.94 -0.12
N TYR A 47 -13.17 0.88 0.32
CA TYR A 47 -12.74 1.65 1.49
C TYR A 47 -12.67 3.17 1.22
N GLN A 48 -12.34 3.56 -0.02
CA GLN A 48 -12.31 4.95 -0.47
C GLN A 48 -13.67 5.65 -0.38
N ARG A 49 -14.78 4.89 -0.43
CA ARG A 49 -16.13 5.42 -0.23
C ARG A 49 -16.35 5.97 1.19
N SER A 50 -15.60 5.52 2.17
CA SER A 50 -15.75 5.94 3.58
C SER A 50 -14.53 6.66 4.14
N LYS A 51 -13.32 6.42 3.61
CA LYS A 51 -12.05 7.01 4.08
C LYS A 51 -11.14 7.31 2.91
N ARG A 52 -10.43 8.44 2.91
CA ARG A 52 -9.40 8.73 1.90
C ARG A 52 -8.19 7.82 2.14
N LEU A 53 -8.13 6.72 1.41
CA LEU A 53 -7.02 5.77 1.43
C LEU A 53 -6.31 5.79 0.09
N VAL A 54 -4.99 5.65 0.13
CA VAL A 54 -4.13 5.47 -1.01
C VAL A 54 -3.50 4.09 -0.95
N ALA A 55 -3.22 3.53 -2.11
CA ALA A 55 -2.45 2.31 -2.23
C ALA A 55 -0.99 2.63 -2.52
N LEU A 56 -0.13 2.04 -1.72
CA LEU A 56 1.30 2.03 -1.94
C LEU A 56 1.74 0.60 -2.18
N GLU A 57 2.83 0.43 -2.92
CA GLU A 57 3.46 -0.86 -3.13
C GLU A 57 4.96 -0.77 -2.91
N ARG A 58 5.56 -1.88 -2.50
CA ARG A 58 7.01 -2.05 -2.41
C ARG A 58 7.36 -3.40 -3.01
N ALA A 59 8.27 -3.38 -3.98
CA ALA A 59 8.84 -4.56 -4.62
C ALA A 59 10.14 -4.98 -3.90
#